data_AF-A0A2U9S192-F1
#
_entry.id   AF-A0A2U9S192-F1
#
_cell.length_a   1.000
_cell.length_b   1.000
_cell.length_c   1.000
_cell.angle_alpha   90.00
_cell.angle_beta   90.00
_cell.angle_gamma   90.00
#
_symmetry.space_group_name_H-M   'P 1'
#
loop_
_entity.id
_entity.type
_entity.pdbx_description
1 polymer ?
#
loop_
_entity_poly.entity_id
_entity_poly.type
_entity_poly.pdbx_seq_one_letter_code
_entity_poly.pdbx_strand_id
1 'polypeptide(L)'
;MASNHPSKARAVADAARGESPDRRNSDHRKPDYRKPDYRKIAHELAQLGQEAANRAHATGNGRYARLAHTLTSRAGEILNDLDRGGKA
;
A
#
# COMPACT_ATOMS: atom_id res chain seq x y z
N MET A 1 -24.60 -71.51 -0.29
CA MET A 1 -23.38 -72.33 -0.10
C MET A 1 -22.17 -71.46 -0.41
N ALA A 2 -21.15 -71.52 0.44
CA ALA A 2 -19.89 -70.79 0.30
C ALA A 2 -19.11 -71.21 -0.96
N SER A 3 -18.31 -70.31 -1.53
CA SER A 3 -16.84 -70.39 -1.45
C SER A 3 -16.12 -69.48 -2.46
N ASN A 4 -15.07 -68.81 -1.94
CA ASN A 4 -13.77 -68.49 -2.54
C ASN A 4 -13.60 -67.29 -3.50
N HIS A 5 -13.20 -66.17 -2.90
CA HIS A 5 -12.17 -65.24 -3.40
C HIS A 5 -10.79 -65.93 -3.56
N PRO A 6 -9.72 -65.29 -4.15
CA PRO A 6 -9.64 -64.04 -4.94
C PRO A 6 -8.71 -64.15 -6.18
N SER A 7 -8.68 -63.14 -7.07
CA SER A 7 -7.45 -62.79 -7.81
C SER A 7 -7.42 -61.33 -8.30
N LYS A 8 -6.63 -60.55 -7.57
CA LYS A 8 -5.58 -59.65 -8.08
C LYS A 8 -6.02 -58.42 -8.89
N ALA A 9 -6.41 -57.36 -8.18
CA ALA A 9 -6.30 -55.98 -8.68
C ALA A 9 -6.08 -55.02 -7.50
N ARG A 10 -4.82 -54.76 -7.16
CA ARG A 10 -4.44 -53.66 -6.26
C ARG A 10 -3.05 -53.16 -6.65
N ALA A 11 -3.04 -52.32 -7.67
CA ALA A 11 -1.96 -51.39 -7.96
C ALA A 11 -2.64 -50.12 -8.47
N VAL A 12 -3.09 -49.29 -7.54
CA VAL A 12 -3.61 -47.95 -7.83
C VAL A 12 -2.85 -46.96 -6.97
N ALA A 13 -2.50 -45.85 -7.63
CA ALA A 13 -2.00 -44.60 -7.08
C ALA A 13 -0.49 -44.51 -6.79
N ASP A 14 0.31 -44.40 -7.86
CA ASP A 14 1.43 -43.47 -7.84
C ASP A 14 1.02 -42.23 -8.64
N ALA A 15 0.66 -41.19 -7.91
CA ALA A 15 0.19 -39.94 -8.44
C ALA A 15 1.34 -39.25 -9.20
N ALA A 16 1.22 -39.21 -10.52
CA ALA A 16 1.92 -38.26 -11.37
C ALA A 16 1.50 -36.84 -10.97
N ARG A 17 2.14 -36.34 -9.91
CA ARG A 17 2.02 -34.96 -9.44
C ARG A 17 2.77 -34.12 -10.45
N GLY A 18 2.00 -33.35 -11.23
CA GLY A 18 2.49 -32.52 -12.30
C GLY A 18 3.73 -31.73 -11.94
N GLU A 19 4.63 -31.66 -12.93
CA GLU A 19 5.73 -30.70 -13.03
C GLU A 19 5.21 -29.32 -12.61
N SER A 20 5.51 -28.95 -11.37
CA SER A 20 5.42 -27.57 -10.93
C SER A 20 6.72 -26.93 -11.36
N PRO A 21 6.72 -25.99 -12.33
CA PRO A 21 7.94 -25.34 -12.73
C PRO A 21 8.56 -24.71 -11.49
N ASP A 22 9.85 -24.95 -11.33
CA ASP A 22 10.75 -24.37 -10.35
C ASP A 22 10.47 -22.85 -10.29
N ARG A 23 9.58 -22.42 -9.38
CA ARG A 23 9.40 -21.01 -9.02
C ARG A 23 10.53 -20.61 -8.07
N ARG A 24 11.76 -21.01 -8.40
CA ARG A 24 13.00 -20.48 -7.84
C ARG A 24 13.46 -19.33 -8.72
N ASN A 25 12.64 -18.29 -8.72
CA ASN A 25 13.10 -16.93 -8.76
C ASN A 25 12.08 -16.17 -7.93
N SER A 26 12.24 -16.26 -6.62
CA SER A 26 11.79 -15.18 -5.75
C SER A 26 12.65 -13.99 -6.13
N ASP A 27 12.26 -13.34 -7.23
CA ASP A 27 12.58 -11.96 -7.52
C ASP A 27 12.17 -11.19 -6.26
N HIS A 28 13.12 -11.08 -5.34
CA HIS A 28 13.15 -10.07 -4.31
C HIS A 28 13.36 -8.76 -5.06
N ARG A 29 12.39 -8.39 -5.89
CA ARG A 29 12.20 -7.04 -6.37
C ARG A 29 11.90 -6.29 -5.09
N LYS A 30 12.97 -5.79 -4.46
CA LYS A 30 12.87 -4.89 -3.33
C LYS A 30 11.79 -3.90 -3.74
N PRO A 31 10.77 -3.63 -2.90
CA PRO A 31 9.84 -2.57 -3.22
C PRO A 31 10.72 -1.37 -3.52
N ASP A 32 10.62 -0.85 -4.75
CA ASP A 32 11.24 0.41 -5.13
C ASP A 32 10.58 1.44 -4.21
N TYR A 33 11.13 1.57 -3.00
CA TYR A 33 10.84 2.63 -2.08
C TYR A 33 11.50 3.86 -2.71
N ARG A 34 10.91 4.33 -3.81
CA ARG A 34 11.17 5.66 -4.33
C ARG A 34 11.00 6.56 -3.11
N LYS A 35 12.05 7.28 -2.77
CA LYS A 35 12.01 8.28 -1.70
C LYS A 35 10.73 9.11 -1.91
N PRO A 36 9.90 9.29 -0.88
CA PRO A 36 8.66 10.05 -1.04
C PRO A 36 8.98 11.42 -1.62
N ASP A 37 8.20 11.87 -2.60
CA ASP A 37 8.28 13.25 -3.07
C ASP A 37 7.58 14.13 -2.05
N TYR A 38 8.31 14.51 -1.01
CA TYR A 38 7.79 15.33 0.09
C TYR A 38 7.33 16.71 -0.39
N ARG A 39 7.88 17.22 -1.50
CA ARG A 39 7.43 18.50 -2.08
C ARG A 39 6.04 18.34 -2.66
N LYS A 40 5.80 17.26 -3.41
CA LYS A 40 4.46 16.91 -3.91
C LYS A 40 3.47 16.71 -2.75
N ILE A 41 3.86 15.96 -1.72
CA ILE A 41 3.00 15.71 -0.55
C ILE A 41 2.64 17.02 0.15
N ALA A 42 3.58 17.95 0.31
CA ALA A 42 3.30 19.25 0.93
C ALA A 42 2.30 20.07 0.10
N HIS A 43 2.40 20.06 -1.23
CA HIS A 43 1.42 20.73 -2.09
C HIS A 43 0.04 20.09 -1.99
N GLU A 44 -0.07 18.77 -1.94
CA GLU A 44 -1.34 18.07 -1.72
C GLU A 44 -1.95 18.44 -0.36
N LEU A 45 -1.15 18.51 0.70
CA LEU A 45 -1.61 18.98 2.02
C LEU A 45 -2.12 20.41 1.99
N ALA A 46 -1.43 21.32 1.28
CA ALA A 46 -1.89 22.71 1.12
C ALA A 46 -3.23 22.79 0.38
N GLN A 47 -3.41 21.98 -0.67
CA GLN A 47 -4.68 21.90 -1.41
C GLN A 47 -5.83 21.38 -0.53
N LEU A 48 -5.59 20.32 0.25
CA LEU A 48 -6.58 19.80 1.20
C LEU A 48 -6.90 20.82 2.31
N GLY A 49 -5.89 21.58 2.76
CA GLY A 49 -6.09 22.67 3.71
C GLY A 49 -7.02 23.76 3.15
N GLN A 50 -6.81 24.15 1.89
CA GLN A 50 -7.69 25.11 1.21
C GLN A 50 -9.12 24.58 1.05
N GLU A 51 -9.28 23.30 0.70
CA GLU A 51 -10.60 22.68 0.59
C GLU A 51 -11.32 22.66 1.95
N ALA A 52 -10.61 22.31 3.02
CA ALA A 52 -11.13 22.36 4.37
C ALA A 52 -11.52 23.79 4.78
N ALA A 53 -10.73 24.81 4.41
CA ALA A 53 -11.08 26.20 4.67
C ALA A 53 -12.38 26.60 3.95
N ASN A 54 -12.49 26.25 2.67
CA ASN A 54 -13.70 26.51 1.88
C ASN A 54 -14.93 25.84 2.50
N ARG A 55 -14.81 24.58 2.96
CA ARG A 55 -15.87 23.87 3.69
C ARG A 55 -16.19 24.54 5.02
N ALA A 56 -15.20 25.05 5.74
CA ALA A 56 -15.40 25.78 6.99
C ALA A 56 -16.20 27.08 6.75
N HIS A 57 -15.87 27.82 5.70
CA HIS A 57 -16.62 29.02 5.30
C HIS A 57 -18.05 28.70 4.89
N ALA A 58 -18.24 27.64 4.09
CA ALA A 58 -19.57 27.24 3.62
C ALA A 58 -20.49 26.74 4.74
N THR A 59 -19.94 26.08 5.76
CA THR A 59 -20.72 25.39 6.81
C THR A 59 -20.70 26.08 8.17
N GLY A 60 -19.79 27.04 8.38
CA GLY A 60 -19.50 27.60 9.70
C GLY A 60 -18.86 26.61 10.68
N ASN A 61 -18.42 25.43 10.22
CA ASN A 61 -17.91 24.38 11.10
C ASN A 61 -16.44 24.60 11.49
N GLY A 62 -16.22 24.93 12.76
CA GLY A 62 -14.89 25.16 13.32
C GLY A 62 -13.94 23.95 13.26
N ARG A 63 -14.43 22.71 13.10
CA ARG A 63 -13.57 21.53 12.90
C ARG A 63 -12.87 21.59 11.56
N TYR A 64 -13.56 22.01 10.50
CA TYR A 64 -12.94 22.21 9.19
C TYR A 64 -11.93 23.36 9.22
N ALA A 65 -12.21 24.43 9.97
CA ALA A 65 -11.25 25.54 10.13
C ALA A 65 -9.96 25.07 10.83
N ARG A 66 -10.07 24.28 11.89
CA ARG A 66 -8.90 23.67 12.56
C ARG A 66 -8.15 22.72 11.63
N LEU A 67 -8.87 21.90 10.88
CA LEU A 67 -8.26 20.97 9.91
C LEU A 67 -7.48 21.74 8.84
N ALA A 68 -8.07 22.79 8.28
CA ALA A 68 -7.42 23.66 7.30
C ALA A 68 -6.10 24.22 7.84
N HIS A 69 -6.14 24.80 9.04
CA HIS A 69 -4.96 25.34 9.70
C HIS A 69 -3.86 24.29 9.87
N THR A 70 -4.19 23.10 10.38
CA THR A 70 -3.23 22.02 10.59
C THR A 70 -2.58 21.57 9.28
N LEU A 71 -3.38 21.36 8.23
CA LEU A 71 -2.87 20.88 6.94
C LEU A 71 -1.95 21.92 6.28
N THR A 72 -2.35 23.18 6.26
CA THR A 72 -1.55 24.27 5.68
C THR A 72 -0.27 24.51 6.48
N SER A 73 -0.32 24.46 7.82
CA SER A 73 0.88 24.61 8.66
C SER A 73 1.89 23.50 8.37
N ARG A 74 1.42 22.25 8.32
CA ARG A 74 2.27 21.09 8.07
C ARG A 74 2.86 21.07 6.65
N ALA A 75 2.11 21.54 5.66
CA ALA A 75 2.63 21.75 4.32
C ALA A 75 3.80 22.76 4.33
N GLY A 76 3.65 23.87 5.04
CA GLY A 76 4.70 24.88 5.20
C GLY A 76 5.94 24.34 5.90
N GLU A 77 5.77 23.59 6.98
CA GLU A 77 6.86 22.94 7.71
C GLU A 77 7.68 22.00 6.81
N ILE A 78 7.02 21.14 6.04
CA ILE A 78 7.69 20.21 5.12
C ILE A 78 8.49 20.97 4.05
N LEU A 79 7.91 22.01 3.45
CA LEU A 79 8.61 22.81 2.44
C LEU A 79 9.83 23.53 3.03
N ASN A 80 9.69 24.09 4.23
CA ASN A 80 10.79 24.76 4.92
C ASN A 80 11.93 23.79 5.28
N ASP A 81 11.60 22.57 5.73
CA ASP A 81 12.59 21.54 6.02
C ASP A 81 13.34 21.09 4.76
N LEU A 82 12.63 20.96 3.62
CA LEU A 82 13.25 20.67 2.33
C LEU A 82 14.18 21.80 1.85
N ASP A 83 13.75 23.05 1.98
CA ASP A 83 14.56 24.21 1.61
C ASP A 83 15.81 24.37 2.50
N ARG A 84 15.71 24.01 3.79
CA ARG A 84 16.86 23.99 4.71
C ARG A 84 17.81 22.83 4.41
N GLY A 85 17.28 21.64 4.15
CA GLY A 85 18.08 20.45 3.82
C GLY A 85 18.80 20.53 2.48
N GLY A 86 18.29 21.33 1.53
CA GLY A 86 18.94 21.58 0.24
C GLY A 86 20.01 22.68 0.23
N LYS A 87 20.18 23.42 1.33
CA LYS A 87 21.18 24.50 1.48
C LYS A 87 22.40 24.12 2.31
N ALA A 88 22.46 22.88 2.80
CA ALA A 88 23.55 22.35 3.61
C ALA A 88 24.66 21.71 2.76
#